data_AF-A0AAV8EFL8-F1
#
_entry.id   AF-A0AAV8EFL8-F1
#
_cell.length_a   1.000
_cell.length_b   1.000
_cell.length_c   1.000
_cell.angle_alpha   90.00
_cell.angle_beta   90.00
_cell.angle_gamma   90.00
#
_symmetry.space_group_name_H-M   'P 1'
#
loop_
_entity.id
_entity.type
_entity.pdbx_description
1 polymer ?
#
loop_
_entity_poly.entity_id
_entity_poly.type
_entity_poly.pdbx_seq_one_letter_code
_entity_poly.pdbx_strand_id
1 'polypeptide(L)'
;MQGIHNGDKPIPEAMTELRLSFERRVSDLRERSSVASASFSRCLRSSRVVADDYLASLEKLDKLKDELREGQAKLAEQLSVKTRNGARYAAMTKDLEAKKAKCEQIKKMISDQRNKVDGCASIISKSLHALEACEEKLRQGQSEKENLDSAIAWYQKSLGLQVVEGEGVKFIFNKIDSTNPDKEYSFTVRLDNDKYNLLQCDPLVEGIDDLLKEVNKTNDFFGFVRIMREKFAASNFSVKAVSITQASLSGDTSLITGSSPVELKPSIVTPSIAKTGAKSKMGIKTPTSSVRRSARLQNIQG
;
A
#
# COMPACT_ATOMS: atom_id res chain seq x y z
N MET A 1 -94.77 -115.02 -51.36
CA MET A 1 -95.15 -116.36 -50.87
C MET A 1 -94.74 -116.46 -49.42
N GLN A 2 -95.65 -116.94 -48.57
CA GLN A 2 -95.40 -117.45 -47.21
C GLN A 2 -94.86 -116.42 -46.20
N GLY A 3 -95.48 -116.19 -45.07
CA GLY A 3 -96.65 -116.76 -44.46
C GLY A 3 -96.86 -115.92 -43.22
N ILE A 4 -98.02 -115.27 -43.14
CA ILE A 4 -98.53 -114.70 -41.91
C ILE A 4 -98.76 -115.90 -40.99
N HIS A 5 -97.75 -116.27 -40.22
CA HIS A 5 -97.96 -117.17 -39.09
C HIS A 5 -98.47 -116.30 -37.95
N ASN A 6 -99.78 -116.05 -38.00
CA ASN A 6 -100.57 -115.79 -36.81
C ASN A 6 -100.40 -117.01 -35.90
N GLY A 7 -99.39 -116.96 -35.05
CA GLY A 7 -99.47 -117.59 -33.74
C GLY A 7 -100.13 -116.56 -32.86
N ASP A 8 -101.41 -116.77 -32.53
CA ASP A 8 -102.08 -116.07 -31.44
C ASP A 8 -101.22 -116.27 -30.18
N LYS A 9 -100.33 -115.31 -29.92
CA LYS A 9 -99.73 -115.18 -28.60
C LYS A 9 -100.89 -114.93 -27.64
N PRO A 10 -101.01 -115.67 -26.53
CA PRO A 10 -102.08 -115.44 -25.57
C PRO A 10 -102.09 -113.95 -25.20
N ILE A 11 -103.27 -113.33 -25.21
CA ILE A 11 -103.51 -111.87 -24.99
C ILE A 11 -102.60 -111.24 -23.90
N PRO A 12 -102.26 -111.93 -22.79
CA PRO A 12 -101.29 -111.44 -21.81
C PRO A 12 -99.88 -111.16 -22.36
N GLU A 13 -99.32 -112.01 -23.23
CA GLU A 13 -97.94 -111.88 -23.75
C GLU A 13 -97.78 -110.73 -24.75
N ALA A 14 -98.78 -110.48 -25.60
CA ALA A 14 -98.75 -109.34 -26.52
C ALA A 14 -98.88 -107.99 -25.78
N MET A 15 -99.69 -107.95 -24.72
CA MET A 15 -99.85 -106.76 -23.87
C MET A 15 -98.60 -106.47 -23.02
N THR A 16 -97.92 -107.51 -22.51
CA THR A 16 -96.63 -107.34 -21.82
C THR A 16 -95.54 -106.88 -22.78
N GLU A 17 -95.49 -107.42 -24.00
CA GLU A 17 -94.55 -107.00 -25.04
C GLU A 17 -94.77 -105.53 -25.46
N LEU A 18 -96.03 -105.11 -25.65
CA LEU A 18 -96.37 -103.71 -25.93
C LEU A 18 -95.98 -102.78 -24.79
N ARG A 19 -96.27 -103.16 -23.53
CA ARG A 19 -95.89 -102.41 -22.33
C ARG A 19 -94.37 -102.25 -22.23
N LEU A 20 -93.60 -103.31 -22.43
CA LEU A 20 -92.15 -103.27 -22.45
C LEU A 20 -91.62 -102.36 -23.58
N SER A 21 -92.26 -102.36 -24.75
CA SER A 21 -91.89 -101.48 -25.86
C SER A 21 -92.13 -99.99 -25.56
N PHE A 22 -93.21 -99.69 -24.82
CA PHE A 22 -93.55 -98.33 -24.41
C PHE A 22 -92.60 -97.85 -23.29
N GLU A 23 -92.37 -98.69 -22.27
CA GLU A 23 -91.41 -98.41 -21.19
C GLU A 23 -89.99 -98.19 -21.73
N ARG A 24 -89.56 -98.97 -22.73
CA ARG A 24 -88.27 -98.77 -23.41
C ARG A 24 -88.20 -97.43 -24.13
N ARG A 25 -89.26 -97.01 -24.81
CA ARG A 25 -89.33 -95.73 -25.55
C ARG A 25 -89.35 -94.53 -24.61
N VAL A 26 -90.08 -94.61 -23.50
CA VAL A 26 -90.07 -93.60 -22.44
C VAL A 26 -88.67 -93.50 -21.81
N SER A 27 -88.01 -94.63 -21.59
CA SER A 27 -86.64 -94.68 -21.05
C SER A 27 -85.62 -94.08 -22.03
N ASP A 28 -85.67 -94.45 -23.31
CA ASP A 28 -84.82 -93.88 -24.37
C ASP A 28 -85.05 -92.36 -24.52
N LEU A 29 -86.30 -91.91 -24.51
CA LEU A 29 -86.61 -90.47 -24.56
C LEU A 29 -86.06 -89.72 -23.34
N ARG A 30 -86.18 -90.30 -22.14
CA ARG A 30 -85.63 -89.73 -20.90
C ARG A 30 -84.09 -89.69 -20.93
N GLU A 31 -83.44 -90.75 -21.41
CA GLU A 31 -81.99 -90.81 -21.56
C GLU A 31 -81.49 -89.76 -22.55
N ARG A 32 -82.12 -89.66 -23.74
CA ARG A 32 -81.80 -88.62 -24.73
C ARG A 32 -81.97 -87.21 -24.17
N SER A 33 -83.06 -86.96 -23.44
CA SER A 33 -83.28 -85.67 -22.76
C SER A 33 -82.21 -85.38 -21.72
N SER A 34 -81.80 -86.39 -20.95
CA SER A 34 -80.73 -86.28 -19.95
C SER A 34 -79.39 -85.97 -20.59
N VAL A 35 -79.02 -86.70 -21.65
CA VAL A 35 -77.78 -86.50 -22.42
C VAL A 35 -77.75 -85.12 -23.09
N ALA A 36 -78.86 -84.69 -23.70
CA ALA A 36 -78.98 -83.36 -24.31
C ALA A 36 -78.82 -82.24 -23.26
N SER A 37 -79.51 -82.36 -22.11
CA SER A 37 -79.40 -81.41 -21.00
C SER A 37 -77.98 -81.36 -20.42
N ALA A 38 -77.33 -82.52 -20.26
CA ALA A 38 -75.96 -82.61 -19.78
C ALA A 38 -74.96 -82.00 -20.78
N SER A 39 -75.15 -82.23 -22.08
CA SER A 39 -74.35 -81.63 -23.15
C SER A 39 -74.49 -80.11 -23.17
N PHE A 40 -75.73 -79.60 -23.14
CA PHE A 40 -76.01 -78.17 -23.09
C PHE A 40 -75.41 -77.51 -21.83
N SER A 41 -75.61 -78.13 -20.66
CA SER A 41 -75.01 -77.67 -19.40
C SER A 41 -73.48 -77.65 -19.47
N ARG A 42 -72.85 -78.64 -20.11
CA ARG A 42 -71.40 -78.68 -20.33
C ARG A 42 -70.94 -77.56 -21.25
N CYS A 43 -71.67 -77.29 -22.34
CA CYS A 43 -71.39 -76.18 -23.25
C CYS A 43 -71.48 -74.82 -22.53
N LEU A 44 -72.54 -74.58 -21.75
CA LEU A 44 -72.69 -73.35 -20.97
C LEU A 44 -71.57 -73.17 -19.93
N ARG A 45 -71.22 -74.24 -19.20
CA ARG A 45 -70.09 -74.19 -18.26
C ARG A 45 -68.78 -73.86 -18.98
N SER A 46 -68.52 -74.50 -20.12
CA SER A 46 -67.33 -74.20 -20.93
C SER A 46 -67.30 -72.76 -21.42
N SER A 47 -68.42 -72.24 -21.93
CA SER A 47 -68.53 -70.85 -22.37
C SER A 47 -68.33 -69.87 -21.22
N ARG A 48 -68.82 -70.21 -20.02
CA ARG A 48 -68.64 -69.38 -18.82
C ARG A 48 -67.19 -69.32 -18.39
N VAL A 49 -66.48 -70.45 -18.38
CA VAL A 49 -65.04 -70.47 -18.07
C VAL A 49 -64.27 -69.56 -19.05
N VAL A 50 -64.56 -69.65 -20.34
CA VAL A 50 -63.93 -68.78 -21.35
C VAL A 50 -64.24 -67.29 -21.11
N ALA A 51 -65.48 -66.96 -20.71
CA ALA A 51 -65.87 -65.60 -20.39
C ALA A 51 -65.16 -65.06 -19.13
N ASP A 52 -65.07 -65.89 -18.08
CA ASP A 52 -64.37 -65.54 -16.84
C ASP A 52 -62.87 -65.37 -17.09
N ASP A 53 -62.26 -66.22 -17.93
CA ASP A 53 -60.86 -66.07 -18.38
C ASP A 53 -60.65 -64.78 -19.18
N TYR A 54 -61.60 -64.41 -20.05
CA TYR A 54 -61.55 -63.15 -20.79
C TYR A 54 -61.64 -61.95 -19.85
N LEU A 55 -62.55 -61.95 -18.88
CA LEU A 55 -62.64 -60.89 -17.86
C LEU A 55 -61.35 -60.77 -17.05
N ALA A 56 -60.77 -61.89 -16.60
CA ALA A 56 -59.49 -61.89 -15.90
C ALA A 56 -58.34 -61.35 -16.77
N SER A 57 -58.40 -61.56 -18.09
CA SER A 57 -57.42 -61.00 -19.03
C SER A 57 -57.58 -59.48 -19.21
N LEU A 58 -58.82 -58.96 -19.21
CA LEU A 58 -59.10 -57.53 -19.27
C LEU A 58 -58.60 -56.81 -18.02
N GLU A 59 -58.82 -57.37 -16.82
CA GLU A 59 -58.27 -56.80 -15.58
C GLU A 59 -56.74 -56.73 -15.59
N LYS A 60 -56.07 -57.76 -16.13
CA LYS A 60 -54.61 -57.74 -16.30
C LYS A 60 -54.17 -56.67 -17.30
N LEU A 61 -54.91 -56.50 -18.39
CA LEU A 61 -54.63 -55.47 -19.39
C LEU A 61 -54.77 -54.06 -18.80
N ASP A 62 -55.80 -53.80 -18.00
CA ASP A 62 -55.99 -52.52 -17.33
C ASP A 62 -54.86 -52.23 -16.33
N LYS A 63 -54.42 -53.22 -15.56
CA LYS A 63 -53.23 -53.09 -14.68
C LYS A 63 -51.97 -52.72 -15.47
N LEU A 64 -51.70 -53.41 -16.58
CA LEU A 64 -50.55 -53.11 -17.44
C LEU A 64 -50.65 -51.72 -18.07
N LYS A 65 -51.86 -51.27 -18.42
CA LYS A 65 -52.11 -49.93 -18.96
C LYS A 65 -51.82 -48.84 -17.92
N ASP A 66 -52.21 -49.06 -16.67
CA ASP A 66 -51.92 -48.14 -15.57
C ASP A 66 -50.42 -48.10 -15.27
N GLU A 67 -49.74 -49.25 -15.24
CA GLU A 67 -48.28 -49.33 -15.09
C GLU A 67 -47.54 -48.60 -16.23
N LEU A 68 -48.01 -48.75 -17.48
CA LEU A 68 -47.46 -48.04 -18.63
C LEU A 68 -47.62 -46.52 -18.48
N ARG A 69 -48.80 -46.07 -18.04
CA ARG A 69 -49.08 -44.64 -17.82
C ARG A 69 -48.21 -44.07 -16.71
N GLU A 70 -48.03 -44.82 -15.62
CA GLU A 70 -47.16 -44.42 -14.52
C GLU A 70 -45.68 -44.34 -14.97
N GLY A 71 -45.21 -45.33 -15.74
CA GLY A 71 -43.87 -45.32 -16.33
C GLY A 71 -43.64 -44.13 -17.27
N GLN A 72 -44.63 -43.82 -18.13
CA GLN A 72 -44.59 -42.65 -19.00
C GLN A 72 -44.52 -41.34 -18.21
N ALA A 73 -45.33 -41.20 -17.15
CA ALA A 73 -45.31 -40.03 -16.29
C ALA A 73 -43.97 -39.85 -15.56
N LYS A 74 -43.40 -40.93 -15.02
CA LYS A 74 -42.07 -40.92 -14.39
C LYS A 74 -40.96 -40.51 -15.35
N LEU A 75 -41.00 -41.02 -16.59
CA LEU A 75 -40.03 -40.67 -17.62
C LEU A 75 -40.16 -39.19 -18.02
N ALA A 76 -41.39 -38.69 -18.20
CA ALA A 76 -41.64 -37.28 -18.50
C ALA A 76 -41.11 -36.37 -17.39
N GLU A 77 -41.34 -36.72 -16.12
CA GLU A 77 -40.82 -35.97 -14.97
C GLU A 77 -39.28 -35.98 -14.94
N GLN A 78 -38.65 -37.14 -15.15
CA GLN A 78 -37.20 -37.24 -15.21
C GLN A 78 -36.59 -36.41 -16.35
N LEU A 79 -37.22 -36.38 -17.53
CA LEU A 79 -36.78 -35.55 -18.64
C LEU A 79 -36.91 -34.05 -18.33
N SER A 80 -38.00 -33.64 -17.66
CA SER A 80 -38.19 -32.26 -17.19
C SER A 80 -37.09 -31.85 -16.22
N VAL A 81 -36.82 -32.68 -15.19
CA VAL A 81 -35.75 -32.44 -14.21
C VAL A 81 -34.38 -32.37 -14.88
N LYS A 82 -34.08 -33.29 -15.80
CA LYS A 82 -32.80 -33.30 -16.55
C LYS A 82 -32.63 -32.03 -17.38
N THR A 83 -33.69 -31.58 -18.07
CA THR A 83 -33.69 -30.35 -18.87
C THR A 83 -33.45 -29.12 -17.99
N ARG A 84 -34.16 -29.02 -16.86
CA ARG A 84 -33.97 -27.94 -15.89
C ARG A 84 -32.55 -27.92 -15.32
N ASN A 85 -32.02 -29.08 -14.97
CA ASN A 85 -30.65 -29.19 -14.47
C ASN A 85 -29.62 -28.78 -15.54
N GLY A 86 -29.80 -29.20 -16.79
CA GLY A 86 -28.98 -28.77 -17.92
C GLY A 86 -28.97 -27.25 -18.09
N ALA A 87 -30.14 -26.61 -18.07
CA ALA A 87 -30.25 -25.16 -18.12
C ALA A 87 -29.55 -24.48 -16.94
N ARG A 88 -29.67 -25.05 -15.73
CA ARG A 88 -28.99 -24.54 -14.53
C ARG A 88 -27.47 -24.60 -14.66
N TYR A 89 -26.92 -25.70 -15.16
CA TYR A 89 -25.48 -25.84 -15.39
C TYR A 89 -24.98 -24.85 -16.45
N ALA A 90 -25.71 -24.69 -17.56
CA ALA A 90 -25.34 -23.71 -18.59
C ALA A 90 -25.31 -22.28 -18.04
N ALA A 91 -26.31 -21.90 -17.23
CA ALA A 91 -26.34 -20.59 -16.58
C ALA A 91 -25.16 -20.39 -15.61
N MET A 92 -24.83 -21.41 -14.81
CA MET A 92 -23.72 -21.37 -13.87
C MET A 92 -22.36 -21.27 -14.58
N THR A 93 -22.16 -22.01 -15.67
CA THR A 93 -20.94 -21.92 -16.48
C THR A 93 -20.78 -20.50 -17.05
N LYS A 94 -21.86 -19.91 -17.56
CA LYS A 94 -21.84 -18.52 -18.07
C LYS A 94 -21.49 -17.50 -16.98
N ASP A 95 -22.06 -17.63 -15.77
CA ASP A 95 -21.68 -16.75 -14.66
C ASP A 95 -20.21 -16.94 -14.26
N LEU A 96 -19.75 -18.19 -14.18
CA LEU A 96 -18.36 -18.51 -13.87
C LEU A 96 -17.39 -17.90 -14.90
N GLU A 97 -17.70 -17.97 -16.18
CA GLU A 97 -16.95 -17.32 -17.26
C GLU A 97 -16.96 -15.79 -17.10
N ALA A 98 -18.11 -15.19 -16.80
CA ALA A 98 -18.21 -13.75 -16.56
C ALA A 98 -17.38 -13.30 -15.34
N LYS A 99 -17.38 -14.09 -14.26
CA LYS A 99 -16.56 -13.83 -13.07
C LYS A 99 -15.06 -14.00 -13.37
N LYS A 100 -14.68 -15.03 -14.14
CA LYS A 100 -13.30 -15.22 -14.60
C LYS A 100 -12.81 -14.03 -15.42
N ALA A 101 -13.61 -13.55 -16.37
CA ALA A 101 -13.28 -12.38 -17.18
C ALA A 101 -13.06 -11.12 -16.31
N LYS A 102 -13.91 -10.91 -15.29
CA LYS A 102 -13.73 -9.81 -14.33
C LYS A 102 -12.46 -9.96 -13.48
N CYS A 103 -12.14 -11.16 -13.03
CA CYS A 103 -10.89 -11.42 -12.30
C CYS A 103 -9.66 -11.08 -13.15
N GLU A 104 -9.65 -11.47 -14.43
CA GLU A 104 -8.54 -11.14 -15.35
C GLU A 104 -8.43 -9.64 -15.60
N GLN A 105 -9.57 -8.93 -15.74
CA GLN A 105 -9.57 -7.47 -15.84
C GLN A 105 -8.96 -6.81 -14.59
N ILE A 106 -9.35 -7.26 -13.40
CA ILE A 106 -8.81 -6.74 -12.13
C ILE A 106 -7.31 -7.03 -12.01
N LYS A 107 -6.85 -8.23 -12.39
CA LYS A 107 -5.42 -8.56 -12.41
C LYS A 107 -4.63 -7.61 -13.32
N LYS A 108 -5.15 -7.32 -14.51
CA LYS A 108 -4.52 -6.36 -15.43
C LYS A 108 -4.44 -4.97 -14.81
N MET A 109 -5.53 -4.48 -14.22
CA MET A 109 -5.54 -3.17 -13.54
C MET A 109 -4.55 -3.09 -12.38
N ILE A 110 -4.43 -4.15 -11.58
CA ILE A 110 -3.44 -4.22 -10.49
C ILE A 110 -2.01 -4.19 -11.04
N SER A 111 -1.74 -4.93 -12.11
CA SER A 111 -0.43 -4.92 -12.77
C SER A 111 -0.07 -3.53 -13.31
N ASP A 112 -1.02 -2.86 -13.98
CA ASP A 112 -0.82 -1.51 -14.51
C ASP A 112 -0.55 -0.50 -13.37
N GLN A 113 -1.29 -0.62 -12.26
CA GLN A 113 -1.10 0.25 -11.10
C GLN A 113 0.25 0.01 -10.42
N ARG A 114 0.69 -1.25 -10.33
CA ARG A 114 2.01 -1.61 -9.79
C ARG A 114 3.12 -1.00 -10.63
N ASN A 115 3.04 -1.14 -11.96
CA ASN A 115 4.02 -0.53 -12.88
C ASN A 115 4.10 0.99 -12.73
N LYS A 116 2.96 1.67 -12.50
CA LYS A 116 2.93 3.12 -12.22
C LYS A 116 3.61 3.45 -10.89
N VAL A 117 3.32 2.69 -9.84
CA VAL A 117 3.96 2.89 -8.52
C VAL A 117 5.47 2.69 -8.61
N ASP A 118 5.92 1.63 -9.28
CA ASP A 118 7.34 1.35 -9.47
C ASP A 118 8.03 2.46 -10.31
N GLY A 119 7.34 2.97 -11.33
CA GLY A 119 7.78 4.13 -12.11
C GLY A 119 7.93 5.39 -11.26
N CYS A 120 6.93 5.73 -10.45
CA CYS A 120 6.98 6.86 -9.52
C CYS A 120 8.09 6.68 -8.48
N ALA A 121 8.25 5.49 -7.90
CA ALA A 121 9.31 5.19 -6.95
C ALA A 121 10.69 5.44 -7.56
N SER A 122 10.92 5.00 -8.81
CA SER A 122 12.18 5.27 -9.53
C SER A 122 12.45 6.76 -9.71
N ILE A 123 11.42 7.54 -10.06
CA ILE A 123 11.54 9.00 -10.21
C ILE A 123 11.86 9.65 -8.86
N ILE A 124 11.15 9.26 -7.79
CA ILE A 124 11.38 9.78 -6.44
C ILE A 124 12.82 9.47 -6.00
N SER A 125 13.30 8.23 -6.16
CA SER A 125 14.69 7.86 -5.83
C SER A 125 15.72 8.70 -6.60
N LYS A 126 15.50 8.95 -7.90
CA LYS A 126 16.38 9.82 -8.69
C LYS A 126 16.38 11.26 -8.19
N SER A 127 15.21 11.81 -7.86
CA SER A 127 15.08 13.17 -7.33
C SER A 127 15.73 13.33 -5.95
N LEU A 128 15.60 12.32 -5.07
CA LEU A 128 16.24 12.33 -3.76
C LEU A 128 17.76 12.31 -3.87
N HIS A 129 18.30 11.46 -4.74
CA HIS A 129 19.75 11.43 -4.97
C HIS A 129 20.28 12.73 -5.57
N ALA A 130 19.52 13.37 -6.48
CA ALA A 130 19.88 14.67 -7.03
C ALA A 130 19.86 15.77 -5.94
N LEU A 131 18.87 15.72 -5.05
CA LEU A 131 18.76 16.67 -3.93
C LEU A 131 19.92 16.50 -2.94
N GLU A 132 20.25 15.27 -2.56
CA GLU A 132 21.38 14.95 -1.68
C GLU A 132 22.71 15.45 -2.26
N ALA A 133 22.93 15.23 -3.57
CA ALA A 133 24.11 15.74 -4.26
C ALA A 133 24.17 17.29 -4.30
N CYS A 134 23.02 17.97 -4.40
CA CYS A 134 22.94 19.43 -4.32
C CYS A 134 23.21 19.95 -2.90
N GLU A 135 22.66 19.28 -1.89
CA GLU A 135 22.87 19.63 -0.48
C GLU A 135 24.35 19.50 -0.09
N GLU A 136 25.01 18.43 -0.50
CA GLU A 136 26.43 18.23 -0.25
C GLU A 136 27.29 19.33 -0.90
N LYS A 137 26.99 19.71 -2.15
CA LYS A 137 27.67 20.85 -2.81
C LYS A 137 27.44 22.16 -2.08
N LEU A 138 26.23 22.40 -1.56
CA LEU A 138 25.93 23.59 -0.78
C LEU A 138 26.75 23.62 0.52
N ARG A 139 26.83 22.49 1.23
CA ARG A 139 27.66 22.36 2.45
C ARG A 139 29.13 22.60 2.17
N GLN A 140 29.65 22.08 1.06
CA GLN A 140 31.03 22.34 0.63
C GLN A 140 31.25 23.83 0.36
N GLY A 141 30.37 24.48 -0.41
CA GLY A 141 30.47 25.92 -0.68
C GLY A 141 30.34 26.79 0.58
N GLN A 142 29.53 26.37 1.56
CA GLN A 142 29.45 27.04 2.86
C GLN A 142 30.77 26.95 3.63
N SER A 143 31.37 25.76 3.71
CA SER A 143 32.68 25.56 4.36
C SER A 143 33.78 26.38 3.69
N GLU A 144 33.83 26.42 2.36
CA GLU A 144 34.78 27.26 1.62
C GLU A 144 34.60 28.74 1.93
N LYS A 145 33.35 29.22 1.99
CA LYS A 145 33.03 30.60 2.37
C LYS A 145 33.46 30.91 3.80
N GLU A 146 33.17 30.04 4.76
CA GLU A 146 33.58 30.21 6.16
C GLU A 146 35.11 30.28 6.29
N ASN A 147 35.83 29.48 5.52
CA ASN A 147 37.30 29.51 5.47
C ASN A 147 37.81 30.85 4.89
N LEU A 148 37.20 31.35 3.82
CA LEU A 148 37.54 32.65 3.23
C LEU A 148 37.25 33.80 4.20
N ASP A 149 36.06 33.82 4.82
CA ASP A 149 35.68 34.84 5.79
C ASP A 149 36.62 34.83 7.01
N SER A 150 37.02 33.64 7.48
CA SER A 150 38.00 33.49 8.55
C SER A 150 39.39 34.00 8.16
N ALA A 151 39.83 33.73 6.92
CA ALA A 151 41.10 34.24 6.40
C ALA A 151 41.08 35.77 6.28
N ILE A 152 40.00 36.35 5.75
CA ILE A 152 39.79 37.81 5.66
C ILE A 152 39.87 38.43 7.06
N ALA A 153 39.14 37.90 8.02
CA ALA A 153 39.15 38.40 9.40
C ALA A 153 40.55 38.30 10.05
N TRP A 154 41.29 37.22 9.79
CA TRP A 154 42.66 37.06 10.27
C TRP A 154 43.61 38.10 9.67
N TYR A 155 43.54 38.36 8.36
CA TYR A 155 44.34 39.39 7.70
C TYR A 155 43.98 40.79 8.19
N GLN A 156 42.69 41.10 8.31
CA GLN A 156 42.22 42.38 8.84
C GLN A 156 42.75 42.63 10.25
N LYS A 157 42.70 41.61 11.12
CA LYS A 157 43.20 41.70 12.49
C LYS A 157 44.72 41.80 12.56
N SER A 158 45.45 41.01 11.77
CA SER A 158 46.91 40.89 11.87
C SER A 158 47.63 42.07 11.22
N LEU A 159 47.15 42.54 10.07
CA LEU A 159 47.73 43.68 9.34
C LEU A 159 47.20 45.03 9.83
N GLY A 160 46.05 45.03 10.49
CA GLY A 160 45.32 46.25 10.80
C GLY A 160 44.86 46.97 9.53
N LEU A 161 44.44 46.20 8.52
CA LEU A 161 44.04 46.69 7.21
C LEU A 161 42.64 46.16 6.85
N GLN A 162 41.69 47.06 6.62
CA GLN A 162 40.38 46.73 6.11
C GLN A 162 40.22 47.31 4.70
N VAL A 163 39.54 46.57 3.83
CA VAL A 163 39.24 46.97 2.46
C VAL A 163 37.73 46.99 2.32
N VAL A 164 37.18 48.14 1.93
CA VAL A 164 35.73 48.36 1.81
C VAL A 164 35.41 48.81 0.38
N GLU A 165 34.38 48.22 -0.20
CA GLU A 165 33.86 48.57 -1.53
C GLU A 165 32.90 49.76 -1.45
N GLY A 166 32.94 50.66 -2.44
CA GLY A 166 32.10 51.84 -2.56
C GLY A 166 32.25 52.52 -3.93
N GLU A 167 32.24 53.86 -3.98
CA GLU A 167 32.53 54.63 -5.22
C GLU A 167 33.96 54.40 -5.76
N GLY A 168 34.84 53.90 -4.89
CA GLY A 168 36.11 53.27 -5.21
C GLY A 168 36.42 52.20 -4.17
N VAL A 169 37.65 51.71 -4.16
CA VAL A 169 38.13 50.79 -3.12
C VAL A 169 38.77 51.62 -2.00
N LYS A 170 38.16 51.57 -0.81
CA LYS A 170 38.66 52.28 0.38
C LYS A 170 39.55 51.34 1.20
N PHE A 171 40.79 51.76 1.43
CA PHE A 171 41.75 51.09 2.30
C PHE A 171 41.77 51.83 3.63
N ILE A 172 41.53 51.10 4.71
CA ILE A 172 41.48 51.62 6.08
C ILE A 172 42.55 50.91 6.88
N PHE A 173 43.52 51.66 7.39
CA PHE A 173 44.52 51.17 8.30
C PHE A 173 44.20 51.57 9.73
N ASN A 174 44.46 50.65 10.66
CA ASN A 174 44.57 50.92 12.08
C ASN A 174 45.93 50.41 12.58
N LYS A 175 46.18 50.50 13.89
CA LYS A 175 47.45 50.08 14.52
C LYS A 175 48.69 50.75 13.92
N ILE A 176 48.51 51.94 13.35
CA ILE A 176 49.61 52.79 12.88
C ILE A 176 50.13 53.63 14.06
N ASP A 177 49.24 54.20 14.87
CA ASP A 177 49.61 54.96 16.05
C ASP A 177 49.70 54.06 17.29
N SER A 178 50.88 53.99 17.91
CA SER A 178 51.11 53.22 19.14
C SER A 178 50.37 53.77 20.36
N THR A 179 50.03 55.06 20.36
CA THR A 179 49.28 55.70 21.46
C THR A 179 47.78 55.53 21.33
N ASN A 180 47.27 55.41 20.11
CA ASN A 180 45.86 55.13 19.83
C ASN A 180 45.74 54.08 18.72
N PRO A 181 45.85 52.78 19.05
CA PRO A 181 45.83 51.70 18.07
C PRO A 181 44.54 51.61 17.24
N ASP A 182 43.43 52.15 17.76
CA ASP A 182 42.13 52.13 17.09
C ASP A 182 41.94 53.33 16.15
N LYS A 183 42.89 54.28 16.11
CA LYS A 183 42.82 55.41 15.17
C LYS A 183 42.94 54.92 13.73
N GLU A 184 41.95 55.29 12.91
CA GLU A 184 41.87 54.94 11.51
C GLU A 184 42.59 55.96 10.62
N TYR A 185 43.26 55.45 9.59
CA TYR A 185 43.88 56.21 8.50
C TYR A 185 43.36 55.59 7.22
N SER A 186 42.85 56.38 6.29
CA SER A 186 42.22 55.81 5.11
C SER A 186 42.53 56.57 3.84
N PHE A 187 42.52 55.84 2.74
CA PHE A 187 42.54 56.42 1.41
C PHE A 187 41.63 55.61 0.49
N THR A 188 41.02 56.27 -0.48
CA THR A 188 40.10 55.65 -1.44
C THR A 188 40.66 55.83 -2.84
N VAL A 189 40.85 54.72 -3.55
CA VAL A 189 41.34 54.72 -4.93
C VAL A 189 40.27 54.18 -5.85
N ARG A 190 40.15 54.80 -7.01
CA ARG A 190 39.32 54.35 -8.11
C ARG A 190 40.19 54.13 -9.34
N LEU A 191 39.92 53.07 -10.09
CA LEU A 191 40.57 52.81 -11.36
C LEU A 191 39.67 53.31 -12.48
N ASP A 192 40.07 54.36 -13.19
CA ASP A 192 39.36 54.87 -14.37
C ASP A 192 40.31 54.95 -15.56
N ASN A 193 39.91 54.41 -16.71
CA ASN A 193 40.73 54.38 -17.94
C ASN A 193 42.16 53.84 -17.71
N ASP A 194 42.26 52.72 -16.99
CA ASP A 194 43.52 52.07 -16.59
C ASP A 194 44.47 52.97 -15.79
N LYS A 195 43.95 54.02 -15.13
CA LYS A 195 44.70 54.90 -14.24
C LYS A 195 44.06 54.96 -12.86
N TYR A 196 44.89 54.81 -11.84
CA TYR A 196 44.53 55.01 -10.44
C TYR A 196 44.33 56.50 -10.17
N ASN A 197 43.14 56.83 -9.68
CA ASN A 197 42.76 58.14 -9.19
C ASN A 197 42.50 58.07 -7.69
N LEU A 198 43.02 59.03 -6.95
CA LEU A 198 42.75 59.17 -5.52
C LEU A 198 41.47 59.99 -5.33
N LEU A 199 40.47 59.40 -4.65
CA LEU A 199 39.21 60.08 -4.34
C LEU A 199 39.27 60.80 -2.99
N GLN A 200 39.81 60.14 -1.97
CA GLN A 200 39.87 60.64 -0.61
C GLN A 200 41.13 60.14 0.10
N CYS A 201 41.72 60.95 0.96
CA CYS A 201 42.82 60.56 1.85
C CYS A 201 42.67 61.30 3.19
N ASP A 202 42.65 60.56 4.29
CA ASP A 202 42.52 61.10 5.63
C ASP A 202 43.46 60.35 6.60
N PRO A 203 44.43 61.05 7.24
CA PRO A 203 44.83 62.44 7.03
C PRO A 203 45.51 62.66 5.66
N LEU A 204 45.61 63.91 5.18
CA LEU A 204 46.32 64.20 3.93
C LEU A 204 47.82 63.91 4.06
N VAL A 205 48.38 63.20 3.08
CA VAL A 205 49.80 62.81 3.04
C VAL A 205 50.59 63.72 2.10
N GLU A 206 51.75 64.21 2.54
CA GLU A 206 52.65 65.00 1.71
C GLU A 206 53.29 64.16 0.59
N GLY A 207 53.21 64.68 -0.64
CA GLY A 207 53.76 64.05 -1.85
C GLY A 207 52.86 62.96 -2.46
N ILE A 208 51.57 62.92 -2.10
CA ILE A 208 50.64 61.89 -2.60
C ILE A 208 50.44 61.91 -4.12
N ASP A 209 50.52 63.08 -4.76
CA ASP A 209 50.40 63.21 -6.22
C ASP A 209 51.58 62.55 -6.96
N ASP A 210 52.78 62.61 -6.40
CA ASP A 210 53.96 61.99 -6.99
C ASP A 210 53.92 60.47 -6.82
N LEU A 211 53.45 60.00 -5.67
CA LEU A 211 53.16 58.59 -5.44
C LEU A 211 52.08 58.07 -6.42
N LEU A 212 51.05 58.88 -6.70
CA LEU A 212 50.00 58.52 -7.65
C LEU A 212 50.52 58.47 -9.10
N LYS A 213 51.44 59.37 -9.48
CA LYS A 213 52.12 59.31 -10.79
C LYS A 213 53.01 58.07 -10.90
N GLU A 214 53.71 57.73 -9.83
CA GLU A 214 54.59 56.55 -9.79
C GLU A 214 53.79 55.25 -9.93
N VAL A 215 52.71 55.07 -9.16
CA VAL A 215 51.87 53.86 -9.27
C VAL A 215 51.20 53.74 -10.64
N ASN A 216 50.82 54.86 -11.26
CA ASN A 216 50.28 54.86 -12.63
C ASN A 216 51.35 54.54 -13.70
N LYS A 217 52.64 54.67 -13.38
CA LYS A 217 53.75 54.34 -14.27
C LYS A 217 54.23 52.90 -14.09
N THR A 218 54.32 52.43 -12.85
CA THR A 218 54.86 51.11 -12.51
C THR A 218 53.79 50.02 -12.39
N ASN A 219 52.52 50.42 -12.21
CA ASN A 219 51.41 49.55 -11.85
C ASN A 219 51.65 48.74 -10.55
N ASP A 220 52.58 49.18 -9.70
CA ASP A 220 52.87 48.55 -8.40
C ASP A 220 51.94 49.09 -7.31
N PHE A 221 50.69 48.65 -7.36
CA PHE A 221 49.68 49.10 -6.40
C PHE A 221 50.00 48.62 -4.97
N PHE A 222 50.54 47.42 -4.78
CA PHE A 222 50.90 46.93 -3.45
C PHE A 222 52.05 47.74 -2.84
N GLY A 223 53.04 48.14 -3.65
CA GLY A 223 54.08 49.08 -3.26
C GLY A 223 53.49 50.42 -2.81
N PHE A 224 52.53 50.95 -3.56
CA PHE A 224 51.79 52.17 -3.20
C PHE A 224 51.07 52.05 -1.85
N VAL A 225 50.32 50.96 -1.60
CA VAL A 225 49.64 50.71 -0.30
C VAL A 225 50.65 50.69 0.85
N ARG A 226 51.84 50.09 0.65
CA ARG A 226 52.89 50.04 1.67
C ARG A 226 53.45 51.43 1.98
N ILE A 227 53.77 52.21 0.95
CA ILE A 227 54.30 53.57 1.11
C ILE A 227 53.25 54.48 1.79
N MET A 228 51.96 54.34 1.44
CA MET A 228 50.87 55.05 2.12
C MET A 228 50.86 54.76 3.62
N ARG A 229 51.00 53.49 4.01
CA ARG A 229 51.06 53.09 5.43
C ARG A 229 52.27 53.69 6.15
N GLU A 230 53.44 53.70 5.52
CA GLU A 230 54.67 54.31 6.05
C GLU A 230 54.52 55.83 6.23
N LYS A 231 53.92 56.50 5.25
CA LYS A 231 53.66 57.94 5.30
C LYS A 231 52.68 58.31 6.42
N PHE A 232 51.60 57.55 6.61
CA PHE A 232 50.71 57.72 7.75
C PHE A 232 51.43 57.54 9.09
N ALA A 233 52.36 56.60 9.19
CA ALA A 233 53.18 56.41 10.38
C ALA A 233 54.14 57.59 10.64
N ALA A 234 54.79 58.10 9.58
CA ALA A 234 55.70 59.24 9.67
C ALA A 234 54.98 60.54 10.08
N SER A 235 53.77 60.77 9.56
CA SER A 235 52.93 61.91 9.94
C SER A 235 52.57 61.91 11.44
N ASN A 236 52.42 60.74 12.06
CA ASN A 236 52.22 60.65 13.52
C ASN A 236 53.45 61.01 14.34
N PHE A 237 54.65 60.74 13.81
CA PHE A 237 55.91 61.07 14.50
C PHE A 237 56.19 62.58 14.46
N SER A 238 55.90 63.23 13.32
CA SER A 238 56.08 64.67 13.14
C SER A 238 55.24 65.51 14.12
N VAL A 239 53.99 65.11 14.38
CA VAL A 239 53.10 65.80 15.34
C VAL A 239 53.56 65.64 16.80
N LYS A 240 54.19 64.50 17.15
CA LYS A 240 54.70 64.25 18.52
C LYS A 240 55.93 65.09 18.87
N ALA A 241 56.79 65.41 17.90
CA ALA A 241 57.98 66.24 18.11
C ALA A 241 57.63 67.70 18.51
N VAL A 242 56.47 68.20 18.10
CA VAL A 242 56.01 69.57 18.40
C VAL A 242 55.40 69.69 19.80
N SER A 243 54.95 68.59 20.42
CA SER A 243 54.24 68.63 21.71
C SER A 243 55.14 68.49 22.96
N ILE A 244 56.44 68.18 22.82
CA ILE A 244 57.34 67.93 23.96
C ILE A 244 57.98 69.23 24.52
N THR A 245 57.89 70.37 23.82
CA THR A 245 58.59 71.60 24.22
C THR A 245 57.83 72.51 25.20
N GLN A 246 56.66 72.12 25.71
CA GLN A 246 55.90 72.92 26.68
C GLN A 246 55.38 72.10 27.87
N ALA A 247 56.28 71.70 28.79
CA ALA A 247 55.98 71.62 30.23
C ALA A 247 57.26 71.28 31.02
N SER A 248 57.90 72.30 31.58
CA SER A 248 58.86 72.21 32.66
C SER A 248 58.43 73.18 33.77
N LEU A 249 58.62 72.73 35.01
CA LEU A 249 58.57 73.38 36.32
C LEU A 249 57.39 73.09 37.27
N SER A 250 57.83 72.69 38.48
CA SER A 250 57.17 72.37 39.76
C SER A 250 56.61 70.94 39.88
N GLY A 251 57.07 70.05 40.77
CA GLY A 251 58.04 70.10 41.88
C GLY A 251 57.47 69.34 43.10
N ASP A 252 57.99 68.13 43.38
CA ASP A 252 58.27 67.43 44.65
C ASP A 252 57.35 67.65 45.90
N THR A 253 57.00 66.70 46.80
CA THR A 253 57.63 65.47 47.32
C THR A 253 56.69 64.79 48.34
N SER A 254 57.04 63.55 48.78
CA SER A 254 56.73 62.89 50.07
C SER A 254 55.55 61.87 50.09
N LEU A 255 55.76 60.53 50.14
CA LEU A 255 56.17 59.66 51.29
C LEU A 255 55.02 59.52 52.34
N ILE A 256 54.59 58.37 52.92
CA ILE A 256 55.12 57.02 53.23
C ILE A 256 53.93 56.07 53.58
N THR A 257 54.14 54.74 53.49
CA THR A 257 53.61 53.63 54.36
C THR A 257 52.10 53.33 54.34
N GLY A 258 51.61 52.09 54.31
CA GLY A 258 52.18 50.78 54.63
C GLY A 258 51.23 50.06 55.59
N SER A 259 50.62 48.95 55.16
CA SER A 259 50.37 47.71 55.93
C SER A 259 49.15 46.95 55.42
N SER A 260 49.37 45.66 55.15
CA SER A 260 48.37 44.59 55.06
C SER A 260 47.83 44.25 56.47
N PRO A 261 46.67 43.57 56.63
CA PRO A 261 46.71 42.10 56.69
C PRO A 261 45.46 41.33 56.19
N VAL A 262 45.73 40.13 55.66
CA VAL A 262 45.16 38.78 55.93
C VAL A 262 43.63 38.55 56.01
N GLU A 263 43.16 37.80 55.02
CA GLU A 263 42.28 36.61 54.98
C GLU A 263 41.49 36.17 56.23
N LEU A 264 40.18 35.87 56.05
CA LEU A 264 39.41 34.84 56.76
C LEU A 264 38.06 34.57 56.04
N LYS A 265 37.80 33.31 55.63
CA LYS A 265 36.45 32.76 55.38
C LYS A 265 35.83 32.34 56.73
N PRO A 266 34.48 32.33 56.90
CA PRO A 266 33.75 31.06 56.70
C PRO A 266 32.27 31.15 56.26
N SER A 267 31.85 30.08 55.59
CA SER A 267 30.61 29.29 55.65
C SER A 267 29.23 29.87 56.03
N ILE A 268 28.27 29.53 55.14
CA ILE A 268 26.96 28.86 55.33
C ILE A 268 25.96 29.52 56.30
N VAL A 269 24.79 29.93 55.78
CA VAL A 269 23.44 29.59 56.29
C VAL A 269 22.40 29.73 55.16
N THR A 270 21.61 28.67 54.93
CA THR A 270 20.34 28.62 54.19
C THR A 270 19.16 29.03 55.08
N PRO A 271 18.01 29.47 54.51
CA PRO A 271 16.84 28.57 54.48
C PRO A 271 16.03 28.74 53.16
N SER A 272 15.59 27.69 52.46
CA SER A 272 14.48 26.75 52.72
C SER A 272 13.10 27.41 52.91
N ILE A 273 12.17 27.13 51.98
CA ILE A 273 10.71 26.81 52.11
C ILE A 273 10.23 26.54 50.67
N ALA A 274 10.01 25.26 50.28
CA ALA A 274 8.73 24.53 50.24
C ALA A 274 7.71 25.13 49.25
N LYS A 275 6.87 24.40 48.49
CA LYS A 275 6.53 23.00 48.22
C LYS A 275 5.41 23.09 47.14
N THR A 276 5.29 22.09 46.27
CA THR A 276 4.08 21.45 45.68
C THR A 276 4.43 20.96 44.27
N GLY A 277 4.49 19.65 43.97
CA GLY A 277 3.34 18.75 43.78
C GLY A 277 2.75 19.00 42.38
N ALA A 278 2.75 18.09 41.41
CA ALA A 278 2.18 16.75 41.46
C ALA A 278 2.67 15.84 40.30
N LYS A 279 2.58 14.53 40.56
CA LYS A 279 2.85 13.40 39.64
C LYS A 279 1.61 13.08 38.80
N SER A 280 1.80 12.51 37.60
CA SER A 280 0.89 11.49 37.09
C SER A 280 1.62 10.48 36.20
N LYS A 281 1.55 9.22 36.63
CA LYS A 281 1.94 7.98 35.95
C LYS A 281 0.63 7.34 35.50
N MET A 282 0.50 6.94 34.24
CA MET A 282 -0.54 5.99 33.82
C MET A 282 0.09 4.94 32.92
N GLY A 283 0.16 3.71 33.44
CA GLY A 283 0.46 2.51 32.67
C GLY A 283 -0.81 1.94 32.08
N ILE A 284 -0.70 1.31 30.92
CA ILE A 284 -1.76 0.49 30.34
C ILE A 284 -1.20 -0.92 30.12
N LYS A 285 -1.93 -1.87 30.70
CA LYS A 285 -1.70 -3.31 30.70
C LYS A 285 -2.19 -3.93 29.38
N THR A 286 -1.53 -5.01 28.99
CA THR A 286 -1.99 -5.98 27.97
C THR A 286 -3.23 -6.75 28.44
N PRO A 287 -3.95 -7.38 27.49
CA PRO A 287 -4.51 -8.70 27.76
C PRO A 287 -4.08 -9.74 26.71
N THR A 288 -3.82 -10.93 27.24
CA THR A 288 -3.67 -12.23 26.59
C THR A 288 -4.95 -12.73 25.90
N SER A 289 -4.80 -13.41 24.76
CA SER A 289 -5.66 -14.55 24.42
C SER A 289 -4.86 -15.62 23.65
N SER A 290 -4.90 -16.84 24.18
CA SER A 290 -4.33 -18.07 23.59
C SER A 290 -5.36 -18.80 22.71
N VAL A 291 -5.01 -20.01 22.25
CA VAL A 291 -5.81 -21.05 21.54
C VAL A 291 -5.64 -20.98 20.00
N ARG A 292 -5.17 -21.99 19.25
CA ARG A 292 -4.93 -23.43 19.46
C ARG A 292 -3.92 -23.95 18.41
N ARG A 293 -3.04 -24.87 18.82
CA ARG A 293 -2.40 -25.87 17.93
C ARG A 293 -3.44 -26.93 17.54
N SER A 294 -3.41 -27.40 16.30
CA SER A 294 -3.79 -28.77 15.93
C SER A 294 -2.88 -29.28 14.81
N ALA A 295 -2.51 -30.54 14.95
CA ALA A 295 -1.45 -31.25 14.24
C ALA A 295 -1.94 -31.99 12.98
N ARG A 296 -1.00 -32.16 12.03
CA ARG A 296 -0.55 -33.40 11.39
C ARG A 296 -1.59 -34.29 10.72
N LEU A 297 -1.37 -34.59 9.43
CA LEU A 297 -1.44 -35.95 8.87
C LEU A 297 -0.52 -36.08 7.63
N GLN A 298 0.13 -37.25 7.55
CA GLN A 298 1.00 -37.73 6.47
C GLN A 298 0.18 -38.28 5.30
N ASN A 299 0.79 -38.33 4.10
CA ASN A 299 0.66 -39.37 3.06
C ASN A 299 1.80 -39.09 2.06
N ILE A 300 2.82 -39.93 1.81
CA ILE A 300 2.88 -41.35 1.40
C ILE A 300 2.16 -41.62 0.08
N GLN A 301 3.00 -41.86 -0.93
CA GLN A 301 2.86 -42.65 -2.18
C GLN A 301 1.84 -42.23 -3.25
N GLY A 302 2.43 -41.86 -4.39
CA GLY A 302 2.05 -42.24 -5.75
C GLY A 302 3.34 -42.36 -6.56
#